data_AF-A0AAN8UTW2-F1
#
_entry.id   AF-A0AAN8UTW2-F1
#
_cell.length_a   1.000
_cell.length_b   1.000
_cell.length_c   1.000
_cell.angle_alpha   90.00
_cell.angle_beta   90.00
_cell.angle_gamma   90.00
#
_symmetry.space_group_name_H-M   'P 1'
#
loop_
_entity.id
_entity.type
_entity.pdbx_description
1 polymer ?
#
loop_
_entity_poly.entity_id
_entity_poly.type
_entity_poly.pdbx_seq_one_letter_code
_entity_poly.pdbx_strand_id
1 'polypeptide(L)'
;MERTLWDHLPLLVRSGSKELVEYILQALWRTRKTGLDPTEREIIRNMLQLPNDSDLDPLLVCLRMLIRRCVYESSSKDDTLKLFPDEVEPEYKRLLTLLLQKFQKEWQEEVLKERGQASGLQIPQAANTA
;
A
#
# COMPACT_ATOMS: atom_id res chain seq x y z
N MET A 1 -2.15 20.49 3.77
CA MET A 1 -0.86 20.37 3.05
C MET A 1 -0.85 19.02 2.33
N GLU A 2 -1.89 18.77 1.53
CA GLU A 2 -2.18 17.43 0.94
C GLU A 2 -2.31 17.48 -0.59
N ARG A 3 -2.40 18.67 -1.20
CA ARG A 3 -2.54 18.84 -2.66
C ARG A 3 -1.33 18.32 -3.43
N THR A 4 -0.13 18.39 -2.84
CA THR A 4 1.12 17.93 -3.49
C THR A 4 1.30 16.42 -3.50
N LEU A 5 0.66 15.68 -2.59
CA LEU A 5 0.80 14.22 -2.53
C LEU A 5 0.22 13.57 -3.80
N TRP A 6 -0.98 14.01 -4.19
CA TRP A 6 -1.70 13.45 -5.35
C TRP A 6 -1.13 13.86 -6.70
N ASP A 7 -0.34 14.94 -6.75
CA ASP A 7 0.30 15.44 -7.97
C ASP A 7 1.30 14.44 -8.57
N HIS A 8 1.84 13.54 -7.73
CA HIS A 8 2.75 12.48 -8.13
C HIS A 8 2.04 11.19 -8.55
N LEU A 9 0.73 11.05 -8.29
CA LEU A 9 -0.04 9.85 -8.67
C LEU A 9 -0.06 9.59 -10.19
N PRO A 10 -0.15 10.62 -11.07
CA PRO A 10 0.04 10.47 -12.51
C PRO A 10 1.43 9.93 -12.91
N LEU A 11 2.43 9.89 -12.03
CA LEU A 11 3.69 9.21 -12.38
C LEU A 11 3.48 7.70 -12.61
N LEU A 12 2.40 7.12 -12.05
CA LEU A 12 1.98 5.75 -12.35
C LEU A 12 1.52 5.59 -13.81
N VAL A 13 1.13 6.66 -14.52
CA VAL A 13 0.87 6.60 -15.98
C VAL A 13 2.12 6.11 -16.71
N ARG A 14 3.31 6.56 -16.26
CA ARG A 14 4.59 6.18 -16.87
C ARG A 14 4.92 4.71 -16.70
N SER A 15 4.31 4.04 -15.72
CA SER A 15 4.51 2.61 -15.49
C SER A 15 4.06 1.74 -16.68
N GLY A 16 3.29 2.30 -17.62
CA GLY A 16 2.93 1.67 -18.89
C GLY A 16 2.11 0.39 -18.77
N SER A 17 1.82 -0.10 -17.56
CA SER A 17 1.21 -1.40 -17.34
C SER A 17 0.60 -1.51 -15.96
N LYS A 18 -0.62 -2.04 -15.92
CA LYS A 18 -1.34 -2.41 -14.68
C LYS A 18 -0.50 -3.32 -13.78
N GLU A 19 0.23 -4.27 -14.37
CA GLU A 19 1.07 -5.22 -13.64
C GLU A 19 2.15 -4.54 -12.80
N LEU A 20 2.68 -3.42 -13.28
CA LEU A 20 3.71 -2.66 -12.58
C LEU A 20 3.11 -1.94 -11.37
N VAL A 21 1.92 -1.38 -11.51
CA VAL A 21 1.17 -0.80 -10.38
C VAL A 21 0.83 -1.88 -9.34
N GLU A 22 0.45 -3.07 -9.78
CA GLU A 22 0.23 -4.22 -8.89
C GLU A 22 1.50 -4.60 -8.13
N TYR A 23 2.64 -4.69 -8.82
CA TYR A 23 3.93 -4.98 -8.20
C TYR A 23 4.28 -3.95 -7.11
N ILE A 24 4.17 -2.65 -7.42
CA ILE A 24 4.46 -1.57 -6.45
C ILE A 24 3.58 -1.70 -5.21
N LEU A 25 2.26 -1.90 -5.40
CA LEU A 25 1.32 -2.04 -4.29
C LEU A 25 1.66 -3.24 -3.40
N GLN A 26 1.98 -4.38 -4.01
CA GLN A 26 2.37 -5.59 -3.27
C GLN A 26 3.70 -5.42 -2.54
N ALA A 27 4.70 -4.82 -3.19
CA ALA A 27 6.00 -4.51 -2.60
C ALA A 27 5.85 -3.59 -1.39
N LEU A 28 5.08 -2.50 -1.53
CA LEU A 28 4.80 -1.56 -0.45
C LEU A 28 4.07 -2.20 0.73
N TRP A 29 3.15 -3.13 0.46
CA TRP A 29 2.47 -3.87 1.52
C TRP A 29 3.42 -4.83 2.24
N ARG A 30 4.19 -5.63 1.51
CA ARG A 30 5.15 -6.58 2.10
C ARG A 30 6.19 -5.88 2.95
N THR A 31 6.69 -4.75 2.46
CA THR A 31 7.70 -3.94 3.13
C THR A 31 7.13 -2.94 4.13
N ARG A 32 5.83 -3.00 4.47
CA ARG A 32 5.22 -2.05 5.42
C ARG A 32 5.83 -2.07 6.82
N LYS A 33 6.43 -3.19 7.22
CA LYS A 33 7.06 -3.39 8.54
C LYS A 33 8.56 -3.07 8.53
N THR A 34 9.25 -3.42 7.45
CA THR A 34 10.71 -3.34 7.33
C THR A 34 11.19 -2.09 6.60
N GLY A 35 10.31 -1.42 5.85
CA GLY A 35 10.68 -0.40 4.88
C GLY A 35 11.09 -1.01 3.54
N LEU A 36 11.01 -0.19 2.49
CA LEU A 36 11.41 -0.57 1.14
C LEU A 36 12.94 -0.54 1.06
N ASP A 37 13.56 -1.64 0.65
CA ASP A 37 15.01 -1.74 0.47
C ASP A 37 15.49 -0.82 -0.68
N PRO A 38 16.71 -0.26 -0.64
CA PRO A 38 17.29 0.49 -1.77
C PRO A 38 17.16 -0.22 -3.12
N THR A 39 17.28 -1.55 -3.16
CA THR A 39 17.12 -2.34 -4.40
C THR A 39 15.70 -2.23 -4.95
N GLU A 40 14.69 -2.39 -4.08
CA GLU A 40 13.28 -2.24 -4.48
C GLU A 40 12.97 -0.80 -4.88
N ARG A 41 13.54 0.20 -4.20
CA ARG A 41 13.40 1.61 -4.57
C ARG A 41 13.96 1.86 -5.96
N GLU A 42 15.14 1.32 -6.26
CA GLU A 42 15.78 1.44 -7.56
C GLU A 42 14.96 0.76 -8.67
N ILE A 43 14.42 -0.44 -8.40
CA ILE A 43 13.55 -1.15 -9.36
C ILE A 43 12.31 -0.31 -9.68
N ILE A 44 11.61 0.18 -8.67
CA ILE A 44 10.40 1.01 -8.85
C ILE A 44 10.75 2.32 -9.57
N ARG A 45 11.87 2.95 -9.23
CA ARG A 45 12.34 4.17 -9.89
C ARG A 45 12.63 3.96 -11.37
N ASN A 46 13.36 2.89 -11.70
CA ASN A 46 13.67 2.53 -13.08
C ASN A 46 12.39 2.19 -13.87
N MET A 47 11.48 1.43 -13.26
CA MET A 47 10.19 1.08 -13.82
C MET A 47 9.33 2.31 -14.16
N LEU A 48 9.31 3.31 -13.27
CA LEU A 48 8.58 4.56 -13.46
C LEU A 48 9.35 5.60 -14.30
N GLN A 49 10.58 5.26 -14.73
CA GLN A 49 11.49 6.14 -15.44
C GLN A 49 11.66 7.49 -14.74
N LEU A 50 11.83 7.46 -13.41
CA LEU A 50 11.95 8.67 -12.60
C LEU A 50 13.41 9.15 -12.54
N PRO A 51 13.66 10.43 -12.82
CA PRO A 51 15.01 10.97 -12.83
C PRO A 51 15.62 11.05 -11.43
N ASN A 52 14.82 11.19 -10.37
CA ASN A 52 15.27 11.38 -8.98
C ASN A 52 14.35 10.71 -7.95
N ASP A 53 14.88 10.42 -6.76
CA ASP A 53 14.09 9.89 -5.63
C ASP A 53 13.13 10.92 -5.03
N SER A 54 13.33 12.21 -5.33
CA SER A 54 12.48 13.31 -4.86
C SER A 54 11.01 13.17 -5.28
N ASP A 55 10.76 12.54 -6.43
CA ASP A 55 9.41 12.24 -6.92
C ASP A 55 8.91 10.86 -6.45
N LEU A 56 9.85 9.96 -6.12
CA LEU A 56 9.53 8.61 -5.68
C LEU A 56 8.99 8.61 -4.24
N ASP A 57 9.65 9.27 -3.30
CA ASP A 57 9.24 9.32 -1.90
C ASP A 57 7.77 9.76 -1.69
N PRO A 58 7.30 10.89 -2.24
CA PRO A 58 5.91 11.31 -2.09
C PRO A 58 4.92 10.32 -2.74
N LEU A 59 5.29 9.71 -3.87
CA LEU A 59 4.47 8.67 -4.51
C LEU A 59 4.33 7.43 -3.60
N LEU A 60 5.43 6.96 -3.01
CA LEU A 60 5.42 5.82 -2.09
C LEU A 60 4.58 6.12 -0.84
N VAL A 61 4.65 7.34 -0.32
CA VAL A 61 3.84 7.78 0.82
C VAL A 61 2.34 7.77 0.46
N CYS A 62 1.97 8.28 -0.71
CA CYS A 62 0.59 8.25 -1.20
C CYS A 62 0.03 6.83 -1.25
N LEU A 63 0.78 5.93 -1.89
CA LEU A 63 0.37 4.55 -2.05
C LEU A 63 0.27 3.83 -0.70
N ARG A 64 1.20 4.06 0.23
CA ARG A 64 1.11 3.51 1.59
C ARG A 64 -0.11 4.02 2.35
N MET A 65 -0.44 5.31 2.23
CA MET A 65 -1.64 5.88 2.86
C MET A 65 -2.90 5.24 2.29
N LEU A 66 -2.99 5.11 0.96
CA LEU A 66 -4.11 4.46 0.28
C LEU A 66 -4.29 3.02 0.72
N ILE A 67 -3.21 2.23 0.75
CA ILE A 67 -3.26 0.84 1.20
C ILE A 67 -3.78 0.76 2.64
N ARG A 68 -3.24 1.59 3.53
CA ARG A 68 -3.66 1.62 4.94
C ARG A 68 -5.14 1.98 5.06
N ARG A 69 -5.58 3.07 4.42
CA ARG A 69 -6.99 3.47 4.45
C ARG A 69 -7.90 2.41 3.81
N CYS A 70 -7.49 1.79 2.71
CA CYS A 70 -8.30 0.75 2.07
C CYS A 70 -8.47 -0.49 2.94
N VAL A 71 -7.44 -0.90 3.69
CA VAL A 71 -7.50 -2.10 4.54
C VAL A 71 -8.26 -1.83 5.83
N TYR A 72 -8.05 -0.66 6.46
CA TYR A 72 -8.58 -0.36 7.79
C TYR A 72 -9.90 0.42 7.77
N GLU A 73 -10.14 1.27 6.76
CA GLU A 73 -11.27 2.22 6.74
C GLU A 73 -12.26 1.96 5.60
N SER A 74 -11.84 1.44 4.44
CA SER A 74 -12.77 1.12 3.34
C SER A 74 -13.43 -0.24 3.57
N SER A 75 -14.73 -0.26 3.82
CA SER A 75 -15.53 -1.50 3.83
C SER A 75 -16.16 -1.82 2.46
N SER A 76 -16.13 -0.88 1.51
CA SER A 76 -16.81 -1.02 0.21
C SER A 76 -16.12 -0.21 -0.90
N LYS A 77 -16.45 -0.54 -2.16
CA LYS A 77 -15.86 0.08 -3.34
C LYS A 77 -16.01 1.60 -3.38
N ASP A 78 -17.19 2.08 -3.01
CA ASP A 78 -17.49 3.51 -2.94
C ASP A 78 -16.64 4.21 -1.88
N ASP A 79 -16.32 3.56 -0.77
CA ASP A 79 -15.46 4.14 0.26
C ASP A 79 -14.00 4.19 -0.20
N THR A 80 -13.52 3.19 -0.94
CA THR A 80 -12.19 3.26 -1.57
C THR A 80 -12.11 4.42 -2.56
N LEU A 81 -13.16 4.66 -3.35
CA LEU A 81 -13.20 5.78 -4.30
C LEU A 81 -13.20 7.14 -3.61
N LYS A 82 -13.85 7.26 -2.44
CA LYS A 82 -13.86 8.48 -1.61
C LYS A 82 -12.48 8.80 -1.01
N LEU A 83 -11.54 7.86 -1.00
CA LEU A 83 -10.17 8.11 -0.53
C LEU A 83 -9.38 9.00 -1.49
N PHE A 84 -9.81 9.10 -2.76
CA PHE A 84 -9.11 9.85 -3.79
C PHE A 84 -9.79 11.21 -4.04
N PRO A 85 -9.07 12.34 -3.96
CA PRO A 85 -9.62 13.66 -4.25
C PRO A 85 -9.95 13.82 -5.74
N ASP A 86 -10.86 14.73 -6.09
CA ASP A 86 -11.25 15.05 -7.49
C ASP A 86 -10.09 15.50 -8.39
N GLU A 87 -8.96 15.89 -7.81
CA GLU A 87 -7.72 16.20 -8.53
C GLU A 87 -7.10 14.96 -9.21
N VAL A 88 -7.39 13.74 -8.74
CA VAL A 88 -6.90 12.51 -9.36
C VAL A 88 -7.75 12.14 -10.56
N GLU A 89 -7.10 11.92 -11.70
CA GLU A 89 -7.75 11.49 -12.93
C GLU A 89 -8.60 10.21 -12.75
N PRO A 90 -9.81 10.16 -13.32
CA PRO A 90 -10.81 9.11 -13.05
C PRO A 90 -10.36 7.72 -13.49
N GLU A 91 -9.50 7.62 -14.50
CA GLU A 91 -8.92 6.36 -14.96
C GLU A 91 -8.02 5.72 -13.89
N TYR A 92 -7.17 6.52 -13.22
CA TYR A 92 -6.29 6.04 -12.14
C TYR A 92 -7.06 5.73 -10.88
N LYS A 93 -8.06 6.56 -10.54
CA LYS A 93 -8.96 6.24 -9.43
C LYS A 93 -9.57 4.86 -9.62
N ARG A 94 -10.08 4.56 -10.81
CA ARG A 94 -10.68 3.25 -11.14
C ARG A 94 -9.66 2.12 -11.08
N LEU A 95 -8.48 2.31 -11.68
CA LEU A 95 -7.41 1.31 -11.69
C LEU A 95 -6.96 1.00 -10.26
N LEU A 96 -6.57 2.02 -9.48
CA LEU A 96 -6.12 1.85 -8.11
C LEU A 96 -7.21 1.26 -7.23
N THR A 97 -8.45 1.71 -7.37
CA THR A 97 -9.60 1.13 -6.64
C THR A 97 -9.77 -0.35 -6.96
N LEU A 98 -9.65 -0.75 -8.23
CA LEU A 98 -9.74 -2.15 -8.65
C LEU A 98 -8.62 -3.00 -8.03
N LEU A 99 -7.38 -2.50 -8.05
CA LEU A 99 -6.23 -3.21 -7.50
C LEU A 99 -6.27 -3.28 -5.98
N LEU A 100 -6.59 -2.17 -5.32
CA LEU A 100 -6.72 -2.10 -3.87
C LEU A 100 -7.80 -3.08 -3.39
N GLN A 101 -8.96 -3.14 -4.04
CA GLN A 101 -9.99 -4.12 -3.70
C GLN A 101 -9.58 -5.56 -3.94
N LYS A 102 -8.84 -5.81 -5.03
CA LYS A 102 -8.30 -7.14 -5.32
C LYS A 102 -7.45 -7.67 -4.16
N PHE A 103 -6.58 -6.82 -3.61
CA PHE A 103 -5.70 -7.19 -2.51
C PHE A 103 -6.29 -6.95 -1.11
N GLN A 104 -7.36 -6.15 -0.99
CA GLN A 104 -7.95 -5.74 0.28
C GLN A 104 -8.27 -6.93 1.16
N LYS A 105 -8.93 -7.95 0.59
CA LYS A 105 -9.31 -9.15 1.35
C LYS A 105 -8.08 -9.87 1.89
N GLU A 106 -7.09 -10.14 1.03
CA GLU A 106 -5.84 -10.80 1.41
C GLU A 106 -5.11 -10.00 2.50
N TRP A 107 -4.99 -8.69 2.34
CA TRP A 107 -4.34 -7.80 3.29
C TRP A 107 -5.07 -7.70 4.63
N GLN A 108 -6.41 -7.68 4.63
CA GLN A 108 -7.21 -7.74 5.85
C GLN A 108 -7.03 -9.06 6.58
N GLU A 109 -7.04 -10.18 5.86
CA GLU A 109 -6.78 -11.51 6.42
C GLU A 109 -5.37 -11.60 7.01
N GLU A 110 -4.34 -11.07 6.31
CA GLU A 110 -2.98 -11.00 6.83
C GLU A 110 -2.89 -10.16 8.12
N VAL A 111 -3.51 -8.98 8.15
CA VAL A 111 -3.55 -8.13 9.36
C VAL A 111 -4.29 -8.82 10.51
N LEU A 112 -5.41 -9.47 10.21
CA LEU A 112 -6.20 -10.20 11.21
C LEU A 112 -5.41 -11.37 11.78
N LYS A 113 -4.70 -12.11 10.91
CA LYS A 113 -3.82 -13.21 11.30
C LYS A 113 -2.65 -12.71 12.15
N GLU A 114 -2.01 -11.61 11.78
CA GLU A 114 -0.95 -10.99 12.58
C GLU A 114 -1.45 -10.55 13.97
N ARG A 115 -2.66 -9.98 14.04
CA ARG A 115 -3.31 -9.61 15.31
C ARG A 115 -3.67 -10.85 16.15
N GLY A 116 -4.18 -11.91 15.53
CA GLY A 116 -4.52 -13.16 16.20
C GLY A 116 -3.30 -13.94 16.67
N GLN A 117 -2.18 -13.88 15.95
CA GLN A 117 -0.91 -14.49 16.35
C GLN A 117 -0.29 -13.81 17.57
N ALA A 118 -0.45 -12.49 17.73
CA ALA A 118 0.00 -11.79 18.94
C ALA A 118 -0.77 -12.22 20.20
N SER A 119 -2.01 -12.68 20.06
CA SER A 119 -2.84 -13.19 21.15
C SER A 119 -2.56 -14.65 21.52
N GLY A 120 -1.78 -15.38 20.71
CA GLY A 120 -1.49 -16.81 20.90
C GLY A 120 -0.28 -17.12 21.77
N LEU A 121 0.50 -16.12 22.19
CA LEU A 121 1.62 -16.29 23.12
C LEU A 121 1.14 -16.21 24.57
N GLN A 122 0.24 -17.12 24.94
CA GLN A 122 0.04 -17.46 26.35
C GLN A 122 1.31 -18.17 26.81
N ILE A 123 2.11 -17.44 27.59
CA ILE A 123 3.27 -17.95 28.34
C ILE A 123 2.81 -19.20 29.10
N PRO A 124 3.44 -20.38 28.94
CA PRO A 124 3.14 -21.50 29.82
C PRO A 124 3.53 -21.09 31.25
N GLN A 125 2.54 -21.00 32.14
CA GLN A 125 2.78 -20.88 33.57
C GLN A 125 3.69 -22.03 33.99
N ALA A 126 4.92 -21.71 34.38
CA ALA A 126 5.80 -22.64 35.05
C ALA A 126 5.07 -23.13 36.30
N ALA A 127 4.61 -24.38 36.25
CA ALA A 127 4.06 -25.07 37.40
C ALA A 127 5.16 -25.18 38.44
N ASN A 128 4.97 -24.42 39.51
CA ASN A 128 5.78 -24.48 40.71
C ASN A 128 5.47 -25.81 41.42
N THR A 129 6.40 -26.76 41.37
CA THR A 129 6.39 -27.93 42.25
C THR A 129 7.82 -28.38 42.53
N ALA A 130 8.38 -27.89 43.65
CA ALA A 130 9.19 -28.64 44.62
C ALA A 130 9.77 -27.66 45.66
#